data_AF-A0A366LJV5-F1
#
_entry.id   AF-A0A366LJV5-F1
#
_cell.length_a   1.000
_cell.length_b   1.000
_cell.length_c   1.000
_cell.angle_alpha   90.00
_cell.angle_beta   90.00
_cell.angle_gamma   90.00
#
_symmetry.space_group_name_H-M   'P 1'
#
loop_
_entity.id
_entity.type
_entity.pdbx_description
1 polymer ?
#
loop_
_entity_poly.entity_id
_entity_poly.type
_entity_poly.pdbx_seq_one_letter_code
_entity_poly.pdbx_strand_id
1 'polypeptide(L)'
;MRLRRLRRKLSRPAGAVPERLEGGTYMSRNTLASPGIVVELSALSADYVRVRETADLTSSGVLVSRQHFSAFMAGALSGEVRPVELGDLALVRIGDLTERSPWLVTTRESWDIFLTRATQGELDDFILRRRM
;
A
#
# COMPACT_ATOMS: atom_id res chain seq x y z
N MET A 1 26.64 32.70 66.63
CA MET A 1 25.42 33.50 66.88
C MET A 1 24.34 33.01 65.90
N ARG A 2 23.11 32.61 66.29
CA ARG A 2 21.94 33.45 66.66
C ARG A 2 21.74 34.59 65.63
N LEU A 3 20.63 34.76 64.90
CA LEU A 3 19.21 34.42 65.06
C LEU A 3 18.58 34.02 63.68
N ARG A 4 17.69 33.03 63.53
CA ARG A 4 16.28 32.84 63.99
C ARG A 4 15.21 33.63 63.20
N ARG A 5 14.25 32.86 62.62
CA ARG A 5 12.80 33.16 62.46
C ARG A 5 12.40 34.14 61.33
N LEU A 6 11.17 34.13 60.77
CA LEU A 6 9.96 33.32 61.04
C LEU A 6 9.12 33.04 59.76
N ARG A 7 8.34 31.95 59.82
CA ARG A 7 7.16 31.58 59.01
C ARG A 7 6.25 32.74 58.55
N ARG A 8 5.50 32.50 57.47
CA ARG A 8 4.01 32.46 57.52
C ARG A 8 3.44 31.34 56.63
N LYS A 9 2.50 30.56 57.19
CA LYS A 9 1.56 29.70 56.45
C LYS A 9 0.25 30.48 56.28
N LEU A 10 -0.43 30.30 55.15
CA LEU A 10 -1.87 30.50 54.91
C LEU A 10 -2.22 29.52 53.77
N SER A 11 -2.83 28.37 54.05
CA SER A 11 -4.28 28.14 54.14
C SER A 11 -4.97 27.99 52.76
N ARG A 12 -5.17 26.73 52.35
CA ARG A 12 -6.23 26.24 51.44
C ARG A 12 -7.62 26.39 52.13
N PRO A 13 -8.80 26.25 51.45
CA PRO A 13 -9.12 25.50 50.22
C PRO A 13 -9.76 26.40 49.12
N ALA A 14 -10.51 25.98 48.08
CA ALA A 14 -11.11 24.68 47.71
C ALA A 14 -11.36 24.52 46.19
N GLY A 15 -11.66 23.28 45.76
CA GLY A 15 -12.68 22.90 44.77
C GLY A 15 -12.67 23.45 43.34
N ALA A 16 -12.00 22.75 42.41
CA ALA A 16 -12.50 22.42 41.06
C ALA A 16 -11.56 21.39 40.37
N VAL A 17 -12.12 20.49 39.55
CA VAL A 17 -11.48 19.36 38.85
C VAL A 17 -12.31 19.08 37.57
N PRO A 18 -11.78 18.53 36.45
CA PRO A 18 -10.41 18.52 35.91
C PRO A 18 -10.34 19.50 34.70
N GLU A 19 -9.47 19.45 33.69
CA GLU A 19 -9.31 18.39 32.69
C GLU A 19 -7.90 18.43 32.06
N ARG A 20 -7.22 17.28 32.03
CA ARG A 20 -6.07 17.07 31.14
C ARG A 20 -6.63 16.65 29.77
N LEU A 21 -6.30 17.41 28.73
CA LEU A 21 -5.86 16.78 27.49
C LEU A 21 -4.55 17.42 27.06
N GLU A 22 -3.51 16.59 27.08
CA GLU A 22 -2.15 16.94 26.66
C GLU A 22 -2.09 17.10 25.13
N GLY A 23 -0.97 17.67 24.66
CA GLY A 23 -0.33 17.47 23.36
C GLY A 23 -1.23 16.99 22.20
N GLY A 24 -1.47 17.79 21.17
CA GLY A 24 -0.39 18.46 20.43
C GLY A 24 0.39 17.45 19.59
N THR A 25 0.54 17.75 18.31
CA THR A 25 1.13 16.94 17.22
C THR A 25 0.10 16.36 16.25
N TYR A 26 -0.22 17.17 15.24
CA TYR A 26 -0.60 16.68 13.92
C TYR A 26 0.50 15.73 13.40
N MET A 27 0.26 14.43 13.52
CA MET A 27 0.91 13.40 12.70
C MET A 27 -0.15 12.39 12.28
N SER A 28 -1.10 12.85 11.45
CA SER A 28 -1.70 11.94 10.47
C SER A 28 -0.53 11.37 9.69
N ARG A 29 -0.18 10.12 9.98
CA ARG A 29 0.80 9.39 9.19
C ARG A 29 0.22 9.34 7.79
N ASN A 30 0.77 10.15 6.90
CA ASN A 30 0.89 9.76 5.51
C ASN A 30 1.77 8.52 5.53
N THR A 31 1.16 7.38 5.83
CA THR A 31 1.66 6.07 5.44
C THR A 31 1.67 6.15 3.93
N LEU A 32 2.80 6.59 3.37
CA LEU A 32 3.15 6.33 2.00
C LEU A 32 2.98 4.82 1.86
N ALA A 33 1.89 4.40 1.21
CA ALA A 33 1.67 3.00 0.91
C ALA A 33 2.95 2.55 0.20
N SER A 34 3.63 1.54 0.74
CA SER A 34 4.98 1.19 0.30
C SER A 34 5.03 1.12 -1.24
N PRO A 35 6.06 1.70 -1.88
CA PRO A 35 6.23 1.59 -3.33
C PRO A 35 6.15 0.11 -3.71
N GLY A 36 5.41 -0.20 -4.78
CA GLY A 36 5.04 -1.57 -5.07
C GLY A 36 3.80 -1.70 -5.96
N ILE A 37 3.70 -2.87 -6.58
CA ILE A 37 2.55 -3.25 -7.39
C ILE A 37 1.38 -3.62 -6.45
N VAL A 38 0.25 -2.95 -6.63
CA VAL A 38 -1.02 -3.27 -5.96
C VAL A 38 -2.07 -3.74 -6.96
N VAL A 39 -2.93 -4.63 -6.48
CA VAL A 39 -4.04 -5.23 -7.23
C VAL A 39 -5.33 -4.88 -6.49
N GLU A 40 -6.30 -4.35 -7.21
CA GLU A 40 -7.59 -3.89 -6.70
C GLU A 40 -8.71 -4.49 -7.55
N LEU A 41 -9.86 -4.84 -6.94
CA LEU A 41 -11.06 -5.20 -7.72
C LEU A 41 -11.53 -3.97 -8.52
N SER A 42 -11.92 -4.18 -9.77
CA SER A 42 -12.42 -3.11 -10.61
C SER A 42 -13.82 -2.69 -10.19
N ALA A 43 -14.02 -1.39 -9.96
CA ALA A 43 -15.35 -0.80 -9.74
C ALA A 43 -16.28 -0.89 -10.98
N LEU A 44 -15.75 -1.29 -12.15
CA LEU A 44 -16.55 -1.48 -13.37
C LEU A 44 -17.21 -2.87 -13.44
N SER A 45 -16.56 -3.90 -12.90
CA SER A 45 -17.08 -5.28 -12.80
C SER A 45 -16.17 -6.12 -11.90
N ALA A 46 -16.77 -7.03 -11.12
CA ALA A 46 -16.08 -8.01 -10.30
C ALA A 46 -15.25 -9.03 -11.10
N ASP A 47 -15.47 -9.12 -12.42
CA ASP A 47 -14.69 -9.96 -13.34
C ASP A 47 -13.36 -9.33 -13.76
N TYR A 48 -13.07 -8.09 -13.36
CA TYR A 48 -11.86 -7.35 -13.70
C TYR A 48 -11.10 -6.91 -12.46
N VAL A 49 -9.78 -6.83 -12.59
CA VAL A 49 -8.88 -6.21 -11.61
C VAL A 49 -8.12 -5.06 -12.24
N ARG A 50 -7.68 -4.15 -11.39
CA ARG A 50 -6.75 -3.06 -11.71
C ARG A 50 -5.40 -3.38 -11.08
N VAL A 51 -4.35 -3.35 -11.88
CA VAL A 51 -2.96 -3.49 -11.43
C VAL A 51 -2.24 -2.16 -11.62
N ARG A 52 -1.61 -1.63 -10.57
CA ARG A 52 -0.89 -0.34 -10.64
C ARG A 52 0.37 -0.35 -9.76
N GLU A 53 1.37 0.40 -10.17
CA GLU A 53 2.50 0.79 -9.33
C GLU A 53 2.05 1.96 -8.43
N THR A 54 2.27 1.89 -7.12
CA THR A 54 1.88 2.96 -6.20
C THR A 54 2.74 4.22 -6.35
N ALA A 55 3.98 4.07 -6.84
CA ALA A 55 4.87 5.19 -7.15
C ALA A 55 4.52 5.94 -8.45
N ASP A 56 3.81 5.32 -9.40
CA ASP A 56 3.37 5.98 -10.64
C ASP A 56 2.05 6.74 -10.40
N LEU A 57 2.19 7.99 -9.95
CA LEU A 57 1.08 8.90 -9.68
C LEU A 57 0.33 9.36 -10.95
N THR A 58 0.87 9.06 -12.15
CA THR A 58 0.28 9.48 -13.43
C THR A 58 -0.59 8.38 -14.06
N SER A 59 -0.31 7.12 -13.74
CA SER A 59 -1.04 5.97 -14.25
C SER A 59 -2.32 5.69 -13.46
N SER A 60 -3.40 5.42 -14.19
CA SER A 60 -4.64 4.87 -13.63
C SER A 60 -4.60 3.34 -13.41
N GLY A 61 -3.45 2.72 -13.64
CA GLY A 61 -3.28 1.26 -13.65
C GLY A 61 -3.75 0.59 -14.95
N VAL A 62 -3.31 -0.65 -15.13
CA VAL A 62 -3.74 -1.55 -16.18
C VAL A 62 -5.01 -2.28 -15.72
N LEU A 63 -6.06 -2.26 -16.54
CA LEU A 63 -7.23 -3.10 -16.35
C LEU A 63 -7.01 -4.44 -17.06
N VAL A 64 -7.38 -5.53 -16.39
CA VAL A 64 -7.27 -6.90 -16.90
C VAL A 64 -8.40 -7.76 -16.33
N SER A 65 -9.01 -8.62 -17.14
CA SER A 65 -9.98 -9.61 -16.66
C SER A 65 -9.31 -10.61 -15.70
N ARG A 66 -10.05 -11.11 -14.70
CA ARG A 66 -9.53 -12.06 -13.72
C ARG A 66 -9.03 -13.37 -14.36
N GLN A 67 -9.60 -13.77 -15.50
CA GLN A 67 -9.11 -14.89 -16.28
C GLN A 67 -7.70 -14.64 -16.84
N HIS A 68 -7.49 -13.51 -17.54
CA HIS A 68 -6.16 -13.13 -18.04
C HIS A 68 -5.18 -12.87 -16.89
N PHE A 69 -5.61 -12.23 -15.80
CA PHE A 69 -4.79 -12.02 -14.62
C PHE A 69 -4.33 -13.34 -13.99
N SER A 70 -5.19 -14.36 -13.93
CA SER A 70 -4.82 -15.69 -13.42
C SER A 70 -3.78 -16.38 -14.30
N ALA A 71 -3.92 -16.29 -15.62
CA ALA A 71 -2.93 -16.81 -16.58
C ALA A 71 -1.59 -16.04 -16.49
N PHE A 72 -1.66 -14.72 -16.38
CA PHE A 72 -0.51 -13.84 -16.13
C PHE A 72 0.22 -14.22 -14.84
N MET A 73 -0.48 -14.42 -13.72
CA MET A 73 0.12 -14.81 -12.45
C MET A 73 0.81 -16.18 -12.53
N ALA A 74 0.20 -17.15 -13.22
CA ALA A 74 0.83 -18.45 -13.46
C ALA A 74 2.12 -18.32 -14.29
N GLY A 75 2.09 -17.53 -15.37
CA GLY A 75 3.27 -17.25 -16.20
C GLY A 75 4.35 -16.45 -15.47
N ALA A 76 3.98 -15.54 -14.57
CA ALA A 76 4.90 -14.75 -13.77
C ALA A 76 5.62 -15.61 -12.71
N LEU A 77 4.88 -16.49 -12.02
CA LEU A 77 5.43 -17.42 -11.03
C LEU A 77 6.27 -18.56 -11.65
N SER A 78 5.95 -18.99 -12.88
CA SER A 78 6.81 -19.92 -13.64
C SER A 78 8.03 -19.23 -14.28
N GLY A 79 8.07 -17.90 -14.30
CA GLY A 79 9.13 -17.11 -14.93
C GLY A 79 9.07 -17.06 -16.46
N GLU A 80 7.94 -17.45 -17.06
CA GLU A 80 7.62 -17.23 -18.48
C GLU A 80 7.33 -15.75 -18.77
N VAL A 81 6.62 -15.07 -17.85
CA VAL A 81 6.41 -13.63 -17.90
C VAL A 81 7.49 -12.94 -17.08
N ARG A 82 8.26 -12.08 -17.74
CA ARG A 82 9.33 -11.29 -17.14
C ARG A 82 9.20 -9.82 -17.54
N PRO A 83 9.58 -8.88 -16.67
CA PRO A 83 9.70 -7.49 -17.07
C PRO A 83 10.77 -7.29 -18.15
N VAL A 84 10.55 -6.30 -19.01
CA VAL A 84 11.59 -5.74 -19.87
C VAL A 84 12.19 -4.54 -19.15
N GLU A 85 13.47 -4.65 -18.77
CA GLU A 85 14.20 -3.58 -18.07
C GLU A 85 14.50 -2.41 -19.02
N LEU A 86 14.32 -1.18 -18.55
CA LEU A 86 14.50 0.08 -19.27
C LEU A 86 15.15 1.11 -18.32
N GLY A 87 16.46 0.98 -18.12
CA GLY A 87 17.17 1.74 -17.09
C GLY A 87 16.75 1.29 -15.69
N ASP A 88 16.34 2.23 -14.85
CA ASP A 88 15.86 1.96 -13.48
C ASP A 88 14.37 1.51 -13.43
N LEU A 89 13.70 1.45 -14.59
CA LEU A 89 12.30 1.05 -14.73
C LEU A 89 12.17 -0.32 -15.39
N ALA A 90 11.05 -0.97 -15.12
CA ALA A 90 10.65 -2.27 -15.65
C ALA A 90 9.27 -2.16 -16.33
N LEU A 91 9.12 -2.76 -17.52
CA LEU A 91 7.86 -2.81 -18.27
C LEU A 91 7.30 -4.24 -18.29
N VAL A 92 6.08 -4.42 -17.79
CA VAL A 92 5.40 -5.72 -17.74
C VAL A 92 4.10 -5.67 -18.53
N ARG A 93 3.87 -6.62 -19.44
CA ARG A 93 2.61 -6.73 -20.19
C ARG A 93 1.59 -7.55 -19.39
N ILE A 94 0.46 -6.95 -19.05
CA ILE A 94 -0.59 -7.55 -18.21
C ILE A 94 -1.99 -7.41 -18.84
N GLY A 95 -2.27 -6.30 -19.53
CA GLY A 95 -3.63 -5.96 -19.97
C GLY A 95 -4.14 -6.72 -21.19
N ASP A 96 -5.45 -6.91 -21.23
CA ASP A 96 -6.21 -7.57 -22.31
C ASP A 96 -7.03 -6.60 -23.18
N LEU A 97 -7.39 -5.43 -22.65
CA LEU A 97 -8.13 -4.38 -23.39
C LEU A 97 -7.22 -3.66 -24.40
N THR A 98 -7.50 -3.83 -25.69
CA THR A 98 -6.76 -3.23 -26.81
C THR A 98 -6.83 -1.71 -26.88
N GLU A 99 -7.88 -1.10 -26.32
CA GLU A 99 -8.09 0.37 -26.30
C GLU A 99 -7.30 1.08 -25.18
N ARG A 100 -6.65 0.33 -24.29
CA ARG A 100 -5.83 0.88 -23.18
C ARG A 100 -4.41 0.34 -23.26
N SER A 101 -3.47 1.00 -22.59
CA SER A 101 -2.11 0.45 -22.46
C SER A 101 -2.18 -0.90 -21.73
N PRO A 102 -1.67 -2.00 -22.31
CA PRO A 102 -1.55 -3.27 -21.62
C PRO A 102 -0.31 -3.35 -20.72
N TRP A 103 0.49 -2.28 -20.66
CA TRP A 103 1.78 -2.24 -19.98
C TRP A 103 1.69 -1.57 -18.61
N LEU A 104 2.18 -2.29 -17.59
CA LEU A 104 2.50 -1.75 -16.29
C LEU A 104 3.96 -1.25 -16.31
N VAL A 105 4.16 0.00 -15.92
CA VAL A 105 5.48 0.54 -15.55
C VAL A 105 5.67 0.30 -14.06
N THR A 106 6.84 -0.20 -13.67
CA THR A 106 7.18 -0.52 -12.27
C THR A 106 8.71 -0.50 -12.11
N THR A 107 9.24 -0.97 -10.97
CA THR A 107 10.67 -1.18 -10.75
C THR A 107 10.96 -2.67 -10.57
N ARG A 108 12.24 -3.05 -10.67
CA ARG A 108 12.71 -4.41 -10.36
C ARG A 108 12.31 -4.84 -8.94
N GLU A 109 12.51 -3.96 -7.96
CA GLU A 109 12.20 -4.19 -6.55
C GLU A 109 10.69 -4.39 -6.32
N SER A 110 9.86 -3.51 -6.87
CA SER A 110 8.39 -3.64 -6.83
C SER A 110 7.90 -4.96 -7.43
N TRP A 111 8.54 -5.43 -8.51
CA TRP A 111 8.23 -6.70 -9.16
C TRP A 111 8.61 -7.91 -8.29
N ASP A 112 9.81 -7.94 -7.72
CA ASP A 112 10.26 -9.06 -6.88
C ASP A 112 9.47 -9.14 -5.55
N ILE A 113 9.06 -7.99 -4.98
CA ILE A 113 8.11 -7.91 -3.86
C ILE A 113 6.74 -8.46 -4.27
N PHE A 114 6.23 -8.09 -5.44
CA PHE A 114 4.95 -8.57 -5.96
C PHE A 114 4.91 -10.10 -6.13
N LEU A 115 5.95 -10.70 -6.69
CA LEU A 115 6.08 -12.17 -6.80
C LEU A 115 6.19 -12.85 -5.44
N THR A 116 6.87 -12.23 -4.47
CA THR A 116 6.95 -12.73 -3.10
C THR A 116 5.58 -12.80 -2.44
N ARG A 117 4.80 -11.71 -2.53
CA ARG A 117 3.42 -11.62 -2.01
C ARG A 117 2.47 -12.60 -2.71
N ALA A 118 2.62 -12.78 -4.03
CA ALA A 118 1.89 -13.78 -4.79
C ALA A 118 2.18 -15.21 -4.30
N THR A 119 3.45 -15.53 -4.05
CA THR A 119 3.88 -16.85 -3.53
C THR A 119 3.37 -17.11 -2.11
N GLN A 120 3.14 -16.05 -1.33
CA GLN A 120 2.55 -16.10 0.01
C GLN A 120 1.01 -16.17 0.00
N GLY A 121 0.37 -16.16 -1.17
CA GLY A 121 -1.09 -16.24 -1.33
C GLY A 121 -1.84 -14.92 -1.11
N GLU A 122 -1.15 -13.77 -0.99
CA GLU A 122 -1.82 -12.47 -0.79
C GLU A 122 -2.71 -12.03 -1.96
N LEU A 123 -2.58 -12.69 -3.12
CA LEU A 123 -3.31 -12.35 -4.35
C LEU A 123 -4.39 -13.38 -4.72
N ASP A 124 -4.64 -14.35 -3.85
CA ASP A 124 -5.56 -15.47 -4.11
C ASP A 124 -7.01 -15.03 -4.38
N ASP A 125 -7.45 -13.94 -3.75
CA ASP A 125 -8.80 -13.38 -3.94
C ASP A 125 -9.01 -12.74 -5.32
N PHE A 126 -7.93 -12.35 -6.00
CA PHE A 126 -7.96 -11.70 -7.32
C PHE A 126 -7.92 -12.71 -8.46
N ILE A 127 -7.26 -13.86 -8.27
CA ILE A 127 -7.20 -14.93 -9.27
C ILE A 127 -8.48 -15.79 -9.25
N LEU A 128 -8.75 -16.48 -10.35
CA LEU A 128 -9.72 -17.55 -10.43
C LEU A 128 -8.97 -18.86 -10.16
N ARG A 129 -9.14 -19.43 -8.97
CA ARG A 129 -8.63 -20.78 -8.68
C ARG A 129 -9.24 -21.75 -9.70
N ARG A 130 -8.40 -22.33 -10.57
CA ARG A 130 -8.81 -23.45 -11.43
C ARG A 130 -9.36 -24.55 -10.52
N ARG A 131 -10.63 -24.91 -10.68
CA ARG A 131 -11.11 -26.22 -10.22
C ARG A 131 -10.35 -27.26 -11.03
N MET A 132 -9.51 -28.05 -10.35
CA MET A 132 -9.00 -29.31 -10.86
C MET A 132 -10.12 -30.35 -10.86
#